data_AF-A0A3E2TXV9-F1
#
_entry.id   AF-A0A3E2TXV9-F1
#
_cell.length_a   1.000
_cell.length_b   1.000
_cell.length_c   1.000
_cell.angle_alpha   90.00
_cell.angle_beta   90.00
_cell.angle_gamma   90.00
#
_symmetry.space_group_name_H-M   'P 1'
#
loop_
_entity.id
_entity.type
_entity.pdbx_description
1 polymer ?
#
loop_
_entity_poly.entity_id
_entity_poly.type
_entity_poly.pdbx_seq_one_letter_code
_entity_poly.pdbx_strand_id
1 'polypeptide(L)'
;MRERKIVRLIIMSNISRRQFLKGAGVATLAVAAAGVLAGCSKEDVPVIPEVTTRPVMVIFMADKGNGETVVVGETAKIDVLKTEDSVKVADIDKKLLPEDYHLENEKAVVEIRKDASKGEYIIVFVTDVTYTPATKEVDIKVAITNPKAGEAVMTTVKANVKKDATTISAAEITLPDGFTWAEGTEMNRQYDIATYVFPIKHIA
;
A
#
# COMPACT_ATOMS: atom_id res chain seq x y z
N MET A 1 -31.64 -15.91 -35.37
CA MET A 1 -30.45 -16.52 -34.76
C MET A 1 -29.29 -15.53 -34.80
N ARG A 2 -29.06 -14.80 -33.69
CA ARG A 2 -27.75 -14.41 -33.11
C ARG A 2 -27.95 -13.21 -32.19
N GLU A 3 -27.88 -13.50 -30.90
CA GLU A 3 -27.75 -12.54 -29.82
C GLU A 3 -26.52 -11.64 -30.05
N ARG A 4 -26.71 -10.32 -29.95
CA ARG A 4 -25.60 -9.41 -29.64
C ARG A 4 -25.72 -9.04 -28.17
N LYS A 5 -25.01 -9.83 -27.36
CA LYS A 5 -24.75 -9.62 -25.94
C LYS A 5 -23.91 -8.35 -25.79
N ILE A 6 -24.58 -7.20 -25.62
CA ILE A 6 -23.92 -5.94 -25.28
C ILE A 6 -23.49 -6.03 -23.81
N VAL A 7 -22.18 -6.11 -23.64
CA VAL A 7 -21.45 -6.19 -22.38
C VAL A 7 -21.68 -4.89 -21.61
N ARG A 8 -22.26 -4.99 -20.41
CA ARG A 8 -22.36 -3.87 -19.46
C ARG A 8 -20.97 -3.53 -18.95
N LEU A 9 -20.52 -2.34 -19.32
CA LEU A 9 -19.35 -1.64 -18.80
C LEU A 9 -19.57 -1.32 -17.31
N ILE A 10 -18.95 -2.07 -16.41
CA ILE A 10 -18.88 -1.72 -14.99
C ILE A 10 -17.72 -0.75 -14.83
N ILE A 11 -18.04 0.53 -14.71
CA ILE A 11 -17.12 1.55 -14.20
C ILE A 11 -17.05 1.32 -12.69
N MET A 12 -16.05 0.57 -12.22
CA MET A 12 -15.80 0.38 -10.79
C MET A 12 -14.90 1.51 -10.29
N SER A 13 -15.46 2.22 -9.30
CA SER A 13 -14.91 3.38 -8.63
C SER A 13 -13.48 3.19 -8.15
N ASN A 14 -12.64 4.18 -8.44
CA ASN A 14 -11.28 4.34 -7.95
C ASN A 14 -11.31 4.52 -6.42
N ILE A 15 -11.25 3.41 -5.67
CA ILE A 15 -11.09 3.44 -4.22
C ILE A 15 -9.64 3.86 -3.94
N SER A 16 -9.51 5.17 -3.76
CA SER A 16 -8.31 5.88 -3.34
C SER A 16 -7.62 5.20 -2.15
N ARG A 17 -6.32 4.96 -2.28
CA ARG A 17 -5.40 4.41 -1.26
C ARG A 17 -5.35 5.22 0.07
N ARG A 18 -6.11 6.32 0.21
CA ARG A 18 -6.11 7.23 1.36
C ARG A 18 -7.02 6.84 2.53
N GLN A 19 -7.81 5.77 2.43
CA GLN A 19 -8.76 5.40 3.51
C GLN A 19 -8.26 4.30 4.45
N PHE A 20 -7.09 3.70 4.22
CA PHE A 20 -6.62 2.57 5.03
C PHE A 20 -5.76 2.93 6.26
N LEU A 21 -5.63 4.22 6.60
CA LEU A 21 -4.74 4.64 7.72
C LEU A 21 -5.43 5.51 8.77
N LYS A 22 -6.70 5.26 9.09
CA LYS A 22 -7.36 5.88 10.26
C LYS A 22 -8.09 4.83 11.09
N GLY A 23 -7.37 4.29 12.07
CA GLY A 23 -7.90 3.38 13.09
C GLY A 23 -6.94 3.24 14.27
N ALA A 24 -6.40 4.35 14.78
CA ALA A 24 -5.60 4.34 15.99
C ALA A 24 -6.49 4.59 17.22
N GLY A 25 -6.52 3.59 18.12
CA GLY A 25 -6.74 3.75 19.56
C GLY A 25 -8.18 3.95 20.03
N VAL A 26 -8.71 2.99 20.80
CA VAL A 26 -9.02 3.12 22.24
C VAL A 26 -9.44 1.72 22.73
N ALA A 27 -8.57 1.04 23.47
CA ALA A 27 -8.94 -0.13 24.27
C ALA A 27 -8.90 0.29 25.75
N THR A 28 -10.06 0.49 26.36
CA THR A 28 -10.19 0.57 27.82
C THR A 28 -10.66 -0.79 28.34
N LEU A 29 -9.75 -1.52 28.97
CA LEU A 29 -10.04 -2.71 29.75
C LEU A 29 -10.88 -2.37 30.98
N ALA A 30 -11.92 -3.16 31.25
CA ALA A 30 -12.51 -3.30 32.57
C ALA A 30 -12.63 -4.80 32.89
N VAL A 31 -11.70 -5.31 33.70
CA VAL A 31 -11.76 -6.66 34.27
C VAL A 31 -12.61 -6.58 35.54
N ALA A 32 -13.79 -7.19 35.51
CA ALA A 32 -14.59 -7.41 36.70
C ALA A 32 -14.13 -8.72 37.38
N ALA A 33 -13.46 -8.60 38.52
CA ALA A 33 -13.25 -9.70 39.43
C ALA A 33 -14.55 -9.99 40.20
N ALA A 34 -15.06 -11.21 40.12
CA ALA A 34 -16.10 -11.70 41.01
C ALA A 34 -15.91 -13.20 41.28
N GLY A 35 -15.94 -13.56 42.57
CA GLY A 35 -16.49 -14.85 43.01
C GLY A 35 -15.49 -15.92 43.42
N VAL A 36 -15.28 -16.01 44.73
CA VAL A 36 -14.61 -17.09 45.46
C VAL A 36 -15.52 -18.33 45.56
N LEU A 37 -14.91 -19.51 45.37
CA LEU A 37 -15.20 -20.85 45.91
C LEU A 37 -16.65 -21.34 46.06
N ALA A 38 -16.98 -22.39 45.32
CA ALA A 38 -17.78 -23.52 45.82
C ALA A 38 -17.38 -24.78 45.03
N GLY A 39 -16.93 -25.81 45.75
CA GLY A 39 -16.48 -27.06 45.15
C GLY A 39 -17.61 -27.89 44.54
N CYS A 40 -17.25 -28.73 43.58
CA CYS A 40 -17.88 -30.03 43.36
C CYS A 40 -17.02 -30.85 42.40
N SER A 41 -16.48 -31.94 42.92
CA SER A 41 -15.76 -32.99 42.21
C SER A 41 -16.58 -33.56 41.05
N LYS A 42 -15.97 -33.65 39.87
CA LYS A 42 -16.18 -34.64 38.80
C LYS A 42 -15.09 -34.39 37.75
N GLU A 43 -14.42 -35.45 37.30
CA GLU A 43 -13.38 -35.51 36.26
C GLU A 43 -13.13 -34.18 35.51
N ASP A 44 -12.08 -33.47 35.92
CA ASP A 44 -11.39 -32.50 35.05
C ASP A 44 -10.61 -33.32 34.02
N VAL A 45 -11.30 -33.78 32.98
CA VAL A 45 -10.63 -33.81 31.67
C VAL A 45 -10.27 -32.36 31.43
N PRO A 46 -8.98 -31.99 31.32
CA PRO A 46 -8.64 -30.62 30.97
C PRO A 46 -9.35 -30.36 29.65
N VAL A 47 -10.37 -29.50 29.68
CA VAL A 47 -10.93 -28.91 28.47
C VAL A 47 -9.78 -28.10 27.93
N ILE A 48 -9.01 -28.74 27.05
CA ILE A 48 -8.12 -28.05 26.13
C ILE A 48 -9.04 -26.98 25.55
N PRO A 49 -8.81 -25.68 25.82
CA PRO A 49 -9.65 -24.66 25.25
C PRO A 49 -9.64 -24.97 23.76
N GLU A 50 -10.80 -25.32 23.21
CA GLU A 50 -10.93 -25.56 21.79
C GLU A 50 -10.46 -24.24 21.18
N VAL A 51 -9.23 -24.24 20.67
CA VAL A 51 -8.67 -23.14 19.92
C VAL A 51 -9.53 -23.11 18.70
N THR A 52 -10.64 -22.39 18.82
CA THR A 52 -11.67 -22.35 17.81
C THR A 52 -11.11 -21.48 16.70
N THR A 53 -10.26 -22.09 15.88
CA THR A 53 -9.75 -21.50 14.67
C THR A 53 -10.85 -21.53 13.62
N ARG A 54 -10.75 -20.60 12.68
CA ARG A 54 -11.58 -20.52 11.48
C ARG A 54 -10.65 -20.44 10.28
N PRO A 55 -10.96 -21.15 9.19
CA PRO A 55 -10.18 -21.09 7.98
C PRO A 55 -10.41 -19.75 7.30
N VAL A 56 -9.34 -18.99 7.08
CA VAL A 56 -9.33 -17.71 6.36
C VAL A 56 -8.56 -17.89 5.07
N MET A 57 -9.11 -17.41 3.97
CA MET A 57 -8.47 -17.50 2.66
C MET A 57 -7.42 -16.40 2.48
N VAL A 58 -6.23 -16.77 2.00
CA VAL A 58 -5.14 -15.83 1.72
C VAL A 58 -5.07 -15.61 0.21
N ILE A 59 -5.24 -14.37 -0.21
CA ILE A 59 -5.10 -13.96 -1.61
C ILE A 59 -3.81 -13.16 -1.75
N PHE A 60 -2.85 -13.71 -2.49
CA PHE A 60 -1.62 -13.00 -2.82
C PHE A 60 -1.85 -12.07 -4.00
N MET A 61 -1.48 -10.80 -3.84
CA MET A 61 -1.56 -9.81 -4.90
C MET A 61 -0.18 -9.22 -5.17
N ALA A 62 0.17 -9.11 -6.45
CA ALA A 62 1.37 -8.42 -6.89
C ALA A 62 1.00 -7.19 -7.72
N ASP A 63 1.77 -6.11 -7.54
CA ASP A 63 1.69 -4.92 -8.37
C ASP A 63 2.46 -5.16 -9.68
N LYS A 64 1.83 -4.90 -10.83
CA LYS A 64 2.45 -5.00 -12.17
C LYS A 64 3.05 -3.68 -12.65
N GLY A 65 2.98 -2.62 -11.85
CA GLY A 65 3.28 -1.25 -12.25
C GLY A 65 2.03 -0.51 -12.72
N ASN A 66 2.13 0.82 -12.84
CA ASN A 66 1.04 1.71 -13.24
C ASN A 66 -0.23 1.65 -12.35
N GLY A 67 -0.12 1.10 -11.14
CA GLY A 67 -1.23 0.98 -10.19
C GLY A 67 -2.16 -0.21 -10.42
N GLU A 68 -1.79 -1.15 -11.29
CA GLU A 68 -2.54 -2.38 -11.54
C GLU A 68 -2.04 -3.51 -10.63
N THR A 69 -2.94 -4.10 -9.85
CA THR A 69 -2.64 -5.28 -9.02
C THR A 69 -3.34 -6.52 -9.57
N VAL A 70 -2.63 -7.64 -9.57
CA VAL A 70 -3.17 -8.92 -10.02
C VAL A 70 -3.04 -9.96 -8.91
N VAL A 71 -3.98 -10.91 -8.88
CA VAL A 71 -3.86 -12.09 -8.03
C VAL A 71 -2.77 -12.98 -8.62
N VAL A 72 -1.82 -13.39 -7.78
CA VAL A 72 -0.70 -14.26 -8.15
C VAL A 72 -0.72 -15.54 -7.33
N GLY A 73 -0.29 -16.64 -7.95
CA GLY A 73 -0.27 -17.95 -7.33
C GLY A 73 -1.64 -18.53 -6.97
N GLU A 74 -1.62 -19.63 -6.23
CA GLU A 74 -2.81 -20.30 -5.72
C GLU A 74 -3.24 -19.66 -4.40
N THR A 75 -4.55 -19.55 -4.17
CA THR A 75 -5.09 -19.07 -2.90
C THR A 75 -4.86 -20.10 -1.80
N ALA A 76 -4.24 -19.69 -0.70
CA ALA A 76 -4.02 -20.56 0.46
C ALA A 76 -5.14 -20.43 1.50
N LYS A 77 -5.21 -21.37 2.44
CA LYS A 77 -6.07 -21.27 3.62
C LYS A 77 -5.19 -21.35 4.86
N ILE A 78 -5.42 -20.44 5.79
CA ILE A 78 -4.76 -20.43 7.10
C ILE A 78 -5.81 -20.54 8.20
N ASP A 79 -5.44 -21.18 9.29
CA ASP A 79 -6.30 -21.26 10.47
C ASP A 79 -6.01 -20.06 11.39
N VAL A 80 -7.00 -19.18 11.53
CA VAL A 80 -6.91 -17.99 12.38
C VAL A 80 -7.85 -18.14 13.57
N LEU A 81 -7.46 -17.68 14.75
CA LEU A 81 -8.34 -17.71 15.92
C LEU A 81 -9.62 -16.89 15.66
N LYS A 82 -10.79 -17.40 16.09
CA LYS A 82 -12.08 -16.67 15.96
C LYS A 82 -12.10 -15.30 16.66
N THR A 83 -11.19 -15.07 17.63
CA THR A 83 -11.04 -13.80 18.35
C THR A 83 -10.24 -12.76 17.59
N GLU A 84 -9.50 -13.17 16.54
CA GLU A 84 -8.64 -12.29 15.77
C GLU A 84 -9.35 -11.84 14.49
N ASP A 85 -9.40 -10.53 14.28
CA ASP A 85 -9.93 -9.90 13.06
C ASP A 85 -8.81 -9.43 12.13
N SER A 86 -7.55 -9.69 12.49
CA SER A 86 -6.38 -9.33 11.71
C SER A 86 -5.30 -10.40 11.79
N VAL A 87 -4.44 -10.46 10.77
CA VAL A 87 -3.35 -11.42 10.67
C VAL A 87 -2.06 -10.64 10.45
N LYS A 88 -1.01 -10.97 11.20
CA LYS A 88 0.34 -10.45 10.92
C LYS A 88 0.88 -11.20 9.73
N VAL A 89 1.39 -10.47 8.75
CA VAL A 89 1.94 -11.06 7.52
C VAL A 89 3.16 -11.95 7.82
N ALA A 90 3.90 -11.67 8.89
CA ALA A 90 4.98 -12.53 9.39
C ALA A 90 4.53 -13.92 9.87
N ASP A 91 3.26 -14.10 10.27
CA ASP A 91 2.74 -15.37 10.80
C ASP A 91 2.30 -16.31 9.66
N ILE A 92 2.28 -15.83 8.41
CA ILE A 92 1.95 -16.62 7.22
C ILE A 92 3.18 -17.46 6.84
N ASP A 93 3.00 -18.78 6.72
CA ASP A 93 4.08 -19.69 6.32
C ASP A 93 4.63 -19.29 4.94
N LYS A 94 5.94 -19.06 4.86
CA LYS A 94 6.64 -18.70 3.61
C LYS A 94 6.47 -19.75 2.52
N LYS A 95 6.15 -21.00 2.87
CA LYS A 95 5.82 -22.07 1.90
C LYS A 95 4.51 -21.84 1.16
N LEU A 96 3.62 -21.01 1.70
CA LEU A 96 2.37 -20.65 1.04
C LEU A 96 2.57 -19.52 0.01
N LEU A 97 3.72 -18.84 0.03
CA LEU A 97 4.02 -17.81 -0.94
C LEU A 97 4.18 -18.43 -2.32
N PRO A 98 3.72 -17.75 -3.39
CA PRO A 98 4.00 -18.17 -4.75
C PRO A 98 5.51 -18.28 -5.01
N GLU A 99 5.91 -19.22 -5.86
CA GLU A 99 7.30 -19.39 -6.28
C GLU A 99 7.82 -18.08 -6.92
N ASP A 100 9.05 -17.68 -6.58
CA ASP A 100 9.67 -16.42 -6.99
C ASP A 100 8.98 -15.13 -6.48
N TYR A 101 8.25 -15.20 -5.36
CA TYR A 101 7.71 -14.02 -4.68
C TYR A 101 8.21 -13.89 -3.24
N HIS A 102 8.35 -12.64 -2.78
CA HIS A 102 8.56 -12.30 -1.38
C HIS A 102 7.46 -11.37 -0.88
N LEU A 103 7.25 -11.36 0.44
CA LEU A 103 6.33 -10.43 1.07
C LEU A 103 6.83 -9.00 0.91
N GLU A 104 5.98 -8.09 0.40
CA GLU A 104 6.36 -6.68 0.23
C GLU A 104 6.64 -6.02 1.59
N ASN A 105 5.91 -6.42 2.64
CA ASN A 105 6.10 -5.94 3.99
C ASN A 105 5.82 -7.04 5.02
N GLU A 106 6.88 -7.67 5.54
CA GLU A 106 6.79 -8.71 6.58
C GLU A 106 6.16 -8.19 7.89
N LYS A 107 6.24 -6.89 8.18
CA LYS A 107 5.71 -6.28 9.41
C LYS A 107 4.25 -5.83 9.28
N ALA A 108 3.64 -6.00 8.12
CA ALA A 108 2.26 -5.58 7.90
C ALA A 108 1.28 -6.41 8.73
N VAL A 109 0.21 -5.76 9.16
CA VAL A 109 -0.97 -6.40 9.76
C VAL A 109 -2.11 -6.20 8.79
N VAL A 110 -2.72 -7.28 8.33
CA VAL A 110 -3.80 -7.26 7.34
C VAL A 110 -5.11 -7.65 8.00
N GLU A 111 -6.16 -6.88 7.74
CA GLU A 111 -7.50 -7.14 8.28
C GLU A 111 -8.18 -8.26 7.51
N ILE A 112 -8.91 -9.11 8.24
CA ILE A 112 -9.75 -10.16 7.69
C ILE A 112 -11.03 -9.50 7.16
N ARG A 113 -11.26 -9.65 5.86
CA ARG A 113 -12.44 -9.15 5.18
C ARG A 113 -13.43 -10.28 4.96
N LYS A 114 -14.72 -9.94 4.91
CA LYS A 114 -15.79 -10.91 4.62
C LYS A 114 -16.50 -10.53 3.33
N ASP A 115 -16.61 -11.48 2.42
CA ASP A 115 -17.33 -11.34 1.16
C ASP A 115 -18.32 -12.50 1.00
N ALA A 116 -19.51 -12.22 0.46
CA ALA A 116 -20.59 -13.19 0.34
C ALA A 116 -20.25 -14.36 -0.60
N SER A 117 -19.33 -14.16 -1.56
CA SER A 117 -18.91 -15.18 -2.52
C SER A 117 -17.61 -15.86 -2.13
N LYS A 118 -16.71 -15.16 -1.43
CA LYS A 118 -15.36 -15.64 -1.10
C LYS A 118 -15.18 -16.08 0.36
N GLY A 119 -16.17 -15.83 1.22
CA GLY A 119 -16.07 -16.07 2.66
C GLY A 119 -15.15 -15.05 3.33
N GLU A 120 -14.46 -15.48 4.39
CA GLU A 120 -13.45 -14.66 5.06
C GLU A 120 -12.09 -14.77 4.36
N TYR A 121 -11.49 -13.64 4.03
CA TYR A 121 -10.23 -13.58 3.29
C TYR A 121 -9.36 -12.41 3.71
N ILE A 122 -8.04 -12.57 3.53
CA ILE A 122 -7.04 -11.52 3.64
C ILE A 122 -6.38 -11.29 2.28
N ILE A 123 -5.90 -10.07 2.06
CA ILE A 123 -5.10 -9.71 0.88
C ILE A 123 -3.68 -9.45 1.38
N VAL A 124 -2.72 -10.18 0.81
CA VAL A 124 -1.30 -10.06 1.14
C VAL A 124 -0.57 -9.59 -0.09
N PHE A 125 0.17 -8.49 0.05
CA PHE A 125 0.97 -7.95 -1.04
C PHE A 125 2.32 -8.65 -1.13
N VAL A 126 2.63 -9.13 -2.32
CA VAL A 126 3.88 -9.81 -2.65
C VAL A 126 4.55 -9.12 -3.82
N THR A 127 5.87 -9.15 -3.84
CA THR A 127 6.69 -8.62 -4.93
C THR A 127 7.50 -9.77 -5.52
N ASP A 128 7.51 -9.87 -6.84
CA ASP A 128 8.35 -10.84 -7.55
C ASP A 128 9.82 -10.53 -7.26
N VAL A 129 10.64 -11.54 -6.98
CA VAL A 129 12.06 -11.34 -6.65
C VAL A 129 12.83 -10.66 -7.79
N THR A 130 12.34 -10.81 -9.02
CA THR A 130 12.89 -10.20 -10.24
C THR A 130 12.24 -8.86 -10.58
N TYR A 131 11.12 -8.49 -9.92
CA TYR A 131 10.43 -7.25 -10.20
C TYR A 131 11.32 -6.06 -9.90
N THR A 132 11.66 -5.39 -10.99
CA THR A 132 12.45 -4.19 -10.96
C THR A 132 11.51 -3.03 -11.29
N PRO A 133 11.24 -2.10 -10.36
CA PRO A 133 10.31 -1.02 -10.63
C PRO A 133 10.81 -0.25 -11.87
N ALA A 134 9.93 -0.06 -12.85
CA ALA A 134 10.26 0.60 -14.10
C ALA A 134 10.64 2.08 -13.89
N THR A 135 10.22 2.65 -12.76
CA THR A 135 10.44 4.05 -12.40
C THR A 135 10.93 4.18 -10.95
N LYS A 136 11.56 5.31 -10.64
CA LYS A 136 12.06 5.70 -9.31
C LYS A 136 11.61 7.13 -9.00
N GLU A 137 11.34 7.41 -7.73
CA GLU A 137 11.16 8.78 -7.26
C GLU A 137 12.54 9.42 -7.05
N VAL A 138 12.70 10.64 -7.53
CA VAL A 138 13.92 11.45 -7.37
C VAL A 138 13.57 12.83 -6.84
N ASP A 139 14.45 13.36 -6.00
CA ASP A 139 14.37 14.74 -5.53
C ASP A 139 15.04 15.66 -6.55
N ILE A 140 14.26 16.56 -7.14
CA ILE A 140 14.70 17.56 -8.10
C ILE A 140 14.92 18.88 -7.39
N LYS A 141 16.10 19.47 -7.57
CA LYS A 141 16.43 20.78 -7.00
C LYS A 141 15.73 21.88 -7.78
N VAL A 142 15.04 22.76 -7.06
CA VAL A 142 14.41 23.96 -7.62
C VAL A 142 14.83 25.21 -6.85
N ALA A 143 14.98 26.31 -7.57
CA ALA A 143 15.33 27.61 -7.01
C ALA A 143 14.11 28.53 -7.09
N ILE A 144 13.61 28.96 -5.93
CA ILE A 144 12.51 29.92 -5.84
C ILE A 144 13.10 31.33 -5.92
N THR A 145 12.81 32.03 -7.00
CA THR A 145 13.14 33.46 -7.12
C THR A 145 12.01 34.28 -6.51
N ASN A 146 12.21 34.79 -5.30
CA ASN A 146 11.30 35.76 -4.69
C ASN A 146 11.72 37.18 -5.06
N PRO A 147 10.91 37.95 -5.82
CA PRO A 147 11.27 39.30 -6.22
C PRO A 147 11.40 40.28 -5.04
N LYS A 148 10.90 39.95 -3.83
CA LYS A 148 11.01 40.79 -2.63
C LYS A 148 12.23 40.51 -1.76
N ALA A 149 12.83 39.33 -1.84
CA ALA A 149 13.84 38.87 -0.89
C ALA A 149 15.29 38.95 -1.40
N GLY A 150 15.50 39.22 -2.70
CA GLY A 150 16.83 39.35 -3.31
C GLY A 150 17.64 38.05 -3.43
N GLU A 151 17.32 37.02 -2.63
CA GLU A 151 18.00 35.72 -2.62
C GLU A 151 17.10 34.59 -3.16
N ALA A 152 17.71 33.66 -3.90
CA ALA A 152 17.06 32.46 -4.38
C ALA A 152 17.02 31.41 -3.28
N VAL A 153 15.82 30.94 -2.91
CA VAL A 153 15.65 29.88 -1.92
C VAL A 153 15.67 28.52 -2.63
N MET A 154 16.62 27.66 -2.25
CA MET A 154 16.72 26.30 -2.80
C MET A 154 15.77 25.37 -2.05
N THR A 155 15.00 24.58 -2.80
CA THR A 155 14.16 23.50 -2.26
C THR A 155 14.14 22.30 -3.20
N THR A 156 13.48 21.23 -2.83
CA THR A 156 13.37 20.00 -3.61
C THR A 156 11.91 19.65 -3.91
N VAL A 157 11.65 19.17 -5.12
CA VAL A 157 10.35 18.62 -5.53
C VAL A 157 10.53 17.18 -5.97
N LYS A 158 9.51 16.35 -5.77
CA LYS A 158 9.55 14.93 -6.13
C LYS A 158 9.10 14.74 -7.57
N ALA A 159 9.86 13.97 -8.34
CA ALA A 159 9.48 13.54 -9.68
C ALA A 159 9.66 12.03 -9.84
N ASN A 160 8.82 11.40 -10.65
CA ASN A 160 8.92 9.98 -10.96
C ASN A 160 9.55 9.80 -12.34
N VAL A 161 10.74 9.22 -12.40
CA VAL A 161 11.52 9.04 -13.63
C VAL A 161 11.79 7.56 -13.88
N LYS A 162 12.15 7.17 -15.11
CA LYS A 162 12.58 5.77 -15.36
C LYS A 162 13.74 5.39 -14.44
N LYS A 163 13.83 4.11 -14.06
CA LYS A 163 14.85 3.63 -13.10
C LYS A 163 16.28 4.08 -13.47
N ASP A 164 16.64 3.95 -14.74
CA ASP A 164 17.98 4.27 -15.24
C ASP A 164 18.08 5.69 -15.82
N ALA A 165 17.05 6.54 -15.63
CA ALA A 165 17.09 7.92 -16.05
C ALA A 165 18.16 8.69 -15.24
N THR A 166 19.01 9.39 -15.98
CA THR A 166 19.95 10.40 -15.50
C THR A 166 19.49 11.81 -15.81
N THR A 167 18.51 11.95 -16.71
CA THR A 167 17.96 13.23 -17.15
C THR A 167 16.45 13.32 -16.94
N ILE A 168 15.95 14.55 -16.84
CA ILE A 168 14.53 14.90 -16.72
C ILE A 168 14.23 16.20 -17.44
N SER A 169 13.02 16.37 -17.96
CA SER A 169 12.53 17.63 -18.51
C SER A 169 11.58 18.35 -17.56
N ALA A 170 11.44 19.68 -17.72
CA ALA A 170 10.53 20.47 -16.88
C ALA A 170 9.04 20.07 -17.09
N ALA A 171 8.68 19.55 -18.26
CA ALA A 171 7.34 19.01 -18.52
C ALA A 171 7.00 17.75 -17.70
N GLU A 172 8.00 17.01 -17.24
CA GLU A 172 7.84 15.78 -16.45
C GLU A 172 7.79 16.06 -14.93
N ILE A 173 8.00 17.31 -14.52
CA ILE A 173 8.03 17.73 -13.12
C ILE A 173 6.71 18.40 -12.74
N THR A 174 6.07 17.88 -11.70
CA THR A 174 4.91 18.52 -11.10
C THR A 174 5.36 19.53 -10.05
N LEU A 175 5.07 20.82 -10.29
CA LEU A 175 5.35 21.87 -9.32
C LEU A 175 4.31 21.90 -8.19
N PRO A 176 4.69 22.36 -6.98
CA PRO A 176 3.74 22.65 -5.91
C PRO A 176 2.77 23.78 -6.29
N ASP A 177 1.59 23.78 -5.67
CA ASP A 177 0.60 24.83 -5.83
C ASP A 177 1.18 26.22 -5.52
N GLY A 178 0.81 27.22 -6.31
CA GLY A 178 1.30 28.59 -6.15
C GLY A 178 2.66 28.88 -6.80
N PHE A 179 3.26 27.92 -7.51
CA PHE A 179 4.50 28.11 -8.25
C PHE A 179 4.33 27.87 -9.75
N THR A 180 5.14 28.57 -10.55
CA THR A 180 5.26 28.39 -11.99
C THR A 180 6.72 28.46 -12.42
N TRP A 181 7.04 27.96 -13.61
CA TRP A 181 8.39 28.02 -14.15
C TRP A 181 8.83 29.48 -14.36
N ALA A 182 10.11 29.76 -14.12
CA ALA A 182 10.68 31.05 -14.46
C ALA A 182 10.74 31.23 -15.98
N GLU A 183 10.79 32.49 -16.43
CA GLU A 183 10.89 32.82 -17.85
C GLU A 183 12.18 32.23 -18.45
N GLY A 184 12.07 31.69 -19.66
CA GLY A 184 13.19 31.00 -20.34
C GLY A 184 13.37 29.53 -19.97
N THR A 185 12.52 28.95 -19.11
CA THR A 185 12.56 27.50 -18.83
C THR A 185 12.11 26.71 -20.06
N GLU A 186 12.98 25.85 -20.59
CA GLU A 186 12.67 24.99 -21.72
C GLU A 186 11.96 23.71 -21.27
N MET A 187 10.67 23.58 -21.60
CA MET A 187 9.81 22.50 -21.09
C MET A 187 10.25 21.10 -21.52
N ASN A 188 10.77 20.95 -22.74
CA ASN A 188 11.10 19.66 -23.35
C ASN A 188 12.61 19.34 -23.34
N ARG A 189 13.44 20.26 -22.82
CA ARG A 189 14.88 20.03 -22.74
C ARG A 189 15.17 19.04 -21.62
N GLN A 190 16.07 18.11 -21.90
CA GLN A 190 16.55 17.13 -20.92
C GLN A 190 17.70 17.73 -20.12
N TYR A 191 17.56 17.72 -18.79
CA TYR A 191 18.53 18.24 -17.84
C TYR A 191 19.01 17.13 -16.91
N ASP A 192 20.27 17.17 -16.52
CA ASP A 192 20.84 16.21 -15.58
C ASP A 192 20.21 16.36 -14.19
N ILE A 193 19.66 15.27 -13.67
CA ILE A 193 18.92 15.23 -12.40
C ILE A 193 19.81 15.62 -11.20
N ALA A 194 21.10 15.26 -11.22
CA ALA A 194 21.99 15.45 -10.07
C ALA A 194 22.49 16.89 -9.93
N THR A 195 22.69 17.55 -11.07
CA THR A 195 23.38 18.84 -11.15
C THR A 195 22.45 20.02 -11.41
N TYR A 196 21.37 19.82 -12.17
CA TYR A 196 20.56 20.94 -12.62
C TYR A 196 19.61 21.43 -11.52
N VAL A 197 19.43 22.76 -11.48
CA VAL A 197 18.51 23.43 -10.56
C VAL A 197 17.50 24.19 -11.39
N PHE A 198 16.23 23.80 -11.29
CA PHE A 198 15.20 24.44 -12.09
C PHE A 198 14.71 25.75 -11.44
N PRO A 199 14.65 26.85 -12.19
CA PRO A 199 14.16 28.11 -11.65
C PRO A 199 12.63 28.15 -11.65
N ILE A 200 12.04 28.45 -10.49
CA ILE A 200 10.60 28.62 -10.30
C ILE A 200 10.28 29.96 -9.62
N LYS A 201 9.08 30.48 -9.86
CA LYS A 201 8.58 31.73 -9.27
C LYS A 201 7.19 31.53 -8.69
N HIS A 202 6.86 32.34 -7.68
CA HIS A 202 5.51 32.37 -7.13
C HIS A 202 4.52 32.95 -8.14
N ILE A 203 3.32 32.38 -8.22
CA ILE A 203 2.19 32.94 -8.95
C ILE A 203 1.62 34.06 -8.06
N ALA A 204 1.89 35.31 -8.41
CA ALA A 204 1.46 36.48 -7.64
C ALA A 204 -0.06 36.63 -7.60
#